data_AF-A0A058ZML7-F1
#
_entry.id   AF-A0A058ZML7-F1
#
_cell.length_a   1.000
_cell.length_b   1.000
_cell.length_c   1.000
_cell.angle_alpha   90.00
_cell.angle_beta   90.00
_cell.angle_gamma   90.00
#
_symmetry.space_group_name_H-M   'P 1'
#
loop_
_entity.id
_entity.type
_entity.pdbx_description
1 polymer ?
#
loop_
_entity_poly.entity_id
_entity_poly.type
_entity_poly.pdbx_seq_one_letter_code
_entity_poly.pdbx_strand_id
1 'polypeptide(L)'
;MDQGQQTASVRPTGHWWHGYTTSCVTSSIDITASKLGIDYIPAHEILAKRNTNLAIPVGSARLIPDQLCALNYGGAYLAFALEVDRGTEPKTSPAKRKSYARSIALYRELIAGNIYKSHYGLSANMLVLWVFRNLSDEAAFQSLLQNESPYLRQAVLTKTVSKKLLFGPPDESLLTEPWNRCGYPAFILANP
;
A
#
# COMPACT_ATOMS: atom_id res chain seq x y z
N MET A 1 -14.43 49.25 3.20
CA MET A 1 -15.03 47.98 2.78
C MET A 1 -13.91 47.13 2.23
N ASP A 2 -13.43 46.19 3.01
CA ASP A 2 -12.31 45.31 2.67
C ASP A 2 -12.87 44.08 1.93
N GLN A 3 -12.56 43.94 0.64
CA GLN A 3 -13.00 42.81 -0.17
C GLN A 3 -11.99 41.68 0.01
N GLY A 4 -12.23 40.85 1.03
CA GLY A 4 -11.50 39.60 1.24
C GLY A 4 -11.60 38.71 0.01
N GLN A 5 -10.49 38.59 -0.73
CA GLN A 5 -10.37 37.69 -1.87
C GLN A 5 -10.60 36.26 -1.39
N GLN A 6 -11.74 35.69 -1.79
CA GLN A 6 -12.02 34.26 -1.62
C GLN A 6 -11.04 33.49 -2.49
N THR A 7 -9.96 32.98 -1.90
CA THR A 7 -9.15 31.95 -2.53
C THR A 7 -10.04 30.73 -2.75
N ALA A 8 -10.20 30.35 -4.02
CA ALA A 8 -10.95 29.15 -4.38
C ALA A 8 -10.34 27.96 -3.63
N SER A 9 -11.07 27.42 -2.66
CA SER A 9 -10.62 26.23 -1.94
C SER A 9 -10.47 25.09 -2.93
N VAL A 10 -9.23 24.60 -3.06
CA VAL A 10 -8.94 23.40 -3.85
C VAL A 10 -9.66 22.23 -3.17
N ARG A 11 -10.80 21.82 -3.72
CA ARG A 11 -11.49 20.62 -3.26
C ARG A 11 -10.75 19.42 -3.83
N PRO A 12 -10.19 18.53 -3.00
CA PRO A 12 -9.54 17.32 -3.50
C PRO A 12 -10.52 16.52 -4.36
N THR A 13 -10.16 16.24 -5.60
CA THR A 13 -10.92 15.35 -6.47
C THR A 13 -10.50 13.91 -6.19
N GLY A 14 -11.26 13.29 -5.30
CA GLY A 14 -11.08 11.95 -4.75
C GLY A 14 -11.85 11.86 -3.44
N HIS A 15 -12.28 10.66 -3.03
CA HIS A 15 -12.95 10.51 -1.74
C HIS A 15 -11.91 10.82 -0.65
N TRP A 16 -11.88 12.04 -0.08
CA TRP A 16 -10.80 12.55 0.79
C TRP A 16 -10.36 11.54 1.85
N TRP A 17 -11.33 10.76 2.33
CA TRP A 17 -11.17 9.69 3.28
C TRP A 17 -10.11 8.65 2.89
N HIS A 18 -9.97 8.38 1.60
CA HIS A 18 -9.01 7.41 1.05
C HIS A 18 -7.57 7.92 1.19
N GLY A 19 -7.33 9.17 0.78
CA GLY A 19 -6.03 9.82 0.97
C GLY A 19 -5.70 9.96 2.46
N TYR A 20 -6.68 10.34 3.28
CA TYR A 20 -6.52 10.42 4.73
C TYR A 20 -6.15 9.06 5.35
N THR A 21 -6.86 7.99 4.98
CA THR A 21 -6.55 6.63 5.47
C THR A 21 -5.14 6.20 5.05
N THR A 22 -4.76 6.46 3.80
CA THR A 22 -3.41 6.17 3.29
C THR A 22 -2.35 6.88 4.12
N SER A 23 -2.54 8.17 4.40
CA SER A 23 -1.64 8.93 5.28
C SER A 23 -1.60 8.37 6.70
N CYS A 24 -2.73 7.98 7.29
CA CYS A 24 -2.76 7.35 8.62
C CYS A 24 -1.95 6.05 8.66
N VAL A 25 -2.05 5.19 7.62
CA VAL A 25 -1.25 3.97 7.51
C VAL A 25 0.24 4.32 7.44
N THR A 26 0.63 5.19 6.52
CA THR A 26 2.05 5.50 6.29
C THR A 26 2.68 6.23 7.46
N SER A 27 1.97 7.18 8.07
CA SER A 27 2.43 7.86 9.29
C SER A 27 2.55 6.91 10.47
N SER A 28 1.66 5.92 10.58
CA SER A 28 1.77 4.91 11.65
C SER A 28 3.02 4.06 11.47
N ILE A 29 3.27 3.58 10.25
CA ILE A 29 4.48 2.81 9.92
C ILE A 29 5.74 3.64 10.19
N ASP A 30 5.79 4.88 9.70
CA ASP A 30 6.93 5.80 9.87
C ASP A 30 7.23 6.07 11.35
N ILE A 31 6.23 6.52 12.12
CA ILE A 31 6.39 6.83 13.54
C ILE A 31 6.84 5.58 14.32
N THR A 32 6.25 4.42 14.04
CA THR A 32 6.64 3.18 14.73
C THR A 32 8.02 2.69 14.29
N ALA A 33 8.40 2.86 13.02
CA ALA A 33 9.73 2.52 12.53
C ALA A 33 10.79 3.39 13.24
N SER A 34 10.56 4.69 13.32
CA SER A 34 11.43 5.63 14.04
C SER A 34 11.61 5.25 15.51
N LYS A 35 10.53 4.85 16.21
CA LYS A 35 10.61 4.36 17.60
C LYS A 35 11.47 3.11 17.76
N LEU A 36 11.56 2.27 16.73
CA LEU A 36 12.34 1.04 16.72
C LEU A 36 13.75 1.21 16.12
N GLY A 37 14.13 2.43 15.73
CA GLY A 37 15.41 2.69 15.07
C GLY A 37 15.51 2.15 13.65
N ILE A 38 14.37 1.97 12.97
CA ILE A 38 14.29 1.58 11.56
C ILE A 38 14.04 2.86 10.75
N ASP A 39 14.85 3.12 9.72
CA ASP A 39 14.64 4.33 8.90
C ASP A 39 13.51 4.11 7.89
N TYR A 40 12.54 5.02 7.89
CA TYR A 40 11.48 5.07 6.89
C TYR A 40 11.92 5.94 5.71
N ILE A 41 11.84 5.39 4.49
CA ILE A 41 12.16 6.09 3.25
C ILE A 41 10.85 6.40 2.52
N PRO A 42 10.44 7.68 2.43
CA PRO A 42 9.20 8.08 1.80
C PRO A 42 9.25 7.96 0.27
N ALA A 43 8.07 7.94 -0.36
CA ALA A 43 7.93 7.81 -1.82
C ALA A 43 8.80 8.80 -2.61
N HIS A 44 8.81 10.08 -2.21
CA HIS A 44 9.48 11.13 -2.98
C HIS A 44 10.99 10.90 -3.10
N GLU A 45 11.64 10.32 -2.08
CA GLU A 45 13.05 9.94 -2.14
C GLU A 45 13.27 8.75 -3.08
N ILE A 46 12.38 7.76 -3.07
CA ILE A 46 12.45 6.61 -3.97
C ILE A 46 12.27 7.06 -5.43
N LEU A 47 11.26 7.89 -5.70
CA LEU A 47 10.94 8.41 -7.02
C LEU A 47 12.06 9.29 -7.59
N ALA A 48 12.73 10.07 -6.74
CA ALA A 48 13.85 10.92 -7.12
C ALA A 48 15.05 10.13 -7.68
N LYS A 49 15.24 8.86 -7.29
CA LYS A 49 16.35 8.01 -7.79
C LYS A 49 16.37 7.86 -9.31
N ARG A 50 15.20 7.89 -9.95
CA ARG A 50 15.04 7.76 -11.41
C ARG A 50 14.32 8.95 -12.05
N ASN A 51 14.05 10.01 -11.28
CA ASN A 51 13.20 11.12 -11.72
C ASN A 51 11.88 10.60 -12.35
N THR A 52 11.25 9.64 -11.66
CA THR A 52 10.05 8.96 -12.14
C THR A 52 8.82 9.36 -11.31
N ASN A 53 7.65 8.84 -11.67
CA ASN A 53 6.42 9.03 -10.92
C ASN A 53 5.87 7.70 -10.37
N LEU A 54 4.89 7.80 -9.48
CA LEU A 54 4.26 6.66 -8.80
C LEU A 54 3.51 5.73 -9.76
N ALA A 55 3.12 6.22 -10.95
CA ALA A 55 2.45 5.39 -11.94
C ALA A 55 3.47 4.52 -12.69
N ILE A 56 3.28 3.21 -12.62
CA ILE A 56 4.15 2.23 -13.26
C ILE A 56 3.46 1.69 -14.51
N PRO A 57 4.10 1.74 -15.69
CA PRO A 57 3.60 1.03 -16.86
C PRO A 57 3.74 -0.49 -16.65
N VAL A 58 2.64 -1.23 -16.82
CA VAL A 58 2.60 -2.70 -16.74
C VAL A 58 1.83 -3.21 -17.94
N GLY A 59 2.55 -3.76 -18.92
CA GLY A 59 1.98 -4.11 -20.22
C GLY A 59 1.34 -2.90 -20.91
N SER A 60 0.07 -3.02 -21.29
CA SER A 60 -0.72 -1.93 -21.89
C SER A 60 -1.46 -1.07 -20.85
N ALA A 61 -1.27 -1.34 -19.56
CA ALA A 61 -1.97 -0.65 -18.47
C ALA A 61 -1.00 0.18 -17.62
N ARG A 62 -1.57 0.99 -16.73
CA ARG A 62 -0.84 1.68 -15.67
C ARG A 62 -1.32 1.17 -14.33
N LEU A 63 -0.37 0.87 -13.46
CA LEU A 63 -0.59 0.56 -12.06
C LEU A 63 -0.14 1.77 -11.24
N ILE A 64 -0.99 2.26 -10.34
CA ILE A 64 -0.66 3.38 -9.47
C ILE A 64 -0.97 2.92 -8.04
N PRO A 65 0.04 2.55 -7.24
CA PRO A 65 -0.15 2.30 -5.82
C PRO A 65 -0.73 3.54 -5.13
N ASP A 66 -1.46 3.36 -4.03
CA ASP A 66 -1.91 4.48 -3.21
C ASP A 66 -0.71 5.20 -2.55
N GLN A 67 0.32 4.44 -2.19
CA GLN A 67 1.60 4.99 -1.73
C GLN A 67 2.78 4.04 -2.02
N LEU A 68 3.99 4.59 -2.01
CA LEU A 68 5.26 3.87 -2.08
C LEU A 68 6.14 4.25 -0.88
N CYS A 69 6.81 3.28 -0.27
CA CYS A 69 7.84 3.55 0.75
C CYS A 69 8.84 2.42 0.84
N ALA A 70 9.87 2.58 1.66
CA ALA A 70 10.77 1.50 2.03
C ALA A 70 11.19 1.64 3.50
N LEU A 71 11.65 0.53 4.07
CA LEU A 71 12.27 0.48 5.39
C LEU A 71 13.74 0.07 5.24
N ASN A 72 14.60 0.74 5.99
CA ASN A 72 16.03 0.45 6.11
C ASN A 72 16.32 -0.10 7.51
N TYR A 73 16.75 -1.36 7.56
CA TYR A 73 17.06 -2.07 8.80
C TYR A 73 18.57 -2.08 9.08
N GLY A 74 19.25 -0.94 8.83
CA GLY A 74 20.70 -0.83 8.98
C GLY A 74 21.50 -1.45 7.82
N GLY A 75 21.03 -1.28 6.58
CA GLY A 75 21.70 -1.73 5.35
C GLY A 75 20.95 -2.84 4.60
N ALA A 76 19.95 -3.47 5.24
CA ALA A 76 18.96 -4.29 4.57
C ALA A 76 17.72 -3.44 4.25
N TYR A 77 17.21 -3.53 3.03
CA TYR A 77 16.10 -2.70 2.55
C TYR A 77 14.92 -3.55 2.10
N LEU A 78 13.71 -3.11 2.44
CA LEU A 78 12.47 -3.68 1.95
C LEU A 78 11.56 -2.56 1.44
N ALA A 79 11.15 -2.64 0.18
CA ALA A 79 10.22 -1.67 -0.41
C ALA A 79 8.77 -2.15 -0.31
N PHE A 80 7.84 -1.19 -0.29
CA PHE A 80 6.40 -1.45 -0.17
C PHE A 80 5.61 -0.61 -1.16
N ALA A 81 4.79 -1.29 -1.96
CA ALA A 81 3.63 -0.65 -2.57
C ALA A 81 2.44 -0.81 -1.61
N LEU A 82 1.77 0.28 -1.27
CA LEU A 82 0.61 0.28 -0.37
C LEU A 82 -0.68 0.45 -1.17
N GLU A 83 -1.67 -0.34 -0.81
CA GLU A 83 -3.05 -0.29 -1.29
C GLU A 83 -4.00 -0.25 -0.09
N VAL A 84 -4.92 0.69 -0.08
CA VAL A 84 -5.92 0.86 0.97
C VAL A 84 -7.31 0.59 0.39
N ASP A 85 -8.08 -0.30 1.02
CA ASP A 85 -9.45 -0.52 0.60
C ASP A 85 -10.30 0.74 0.85
N ARG A 86 -10.86 1.28 -0.24
CA ARG A 86 -11.72 2.46 -0.24
C ARG A 86 -13.02 2.22 0.53
N GLY A 87 -13.48 0.97 0.61
CA GLY A 87 -14.65 0.51 1.35
C GLY A 87 -15.97 1.28 1.10
N THR A 88 -16.03 2.10 0.06
CA THR A 88 -17.22 2.86 -0.40
C THR A 88 -17.68 2.43 -1.79
N GLU A 89 -17.11 1.37 -2.35
CA GLU A 89 -17.61 0.77 -3.58
C GLU A 89 -18.86 -0.09 -3.31
N PRO A 90 -19.86 -0.10 -4.22
CA PRO A 90 -21.17 -0.70 -3.97
C PRO A 90 -21.07 -2.18 -3.58
N LYS A 91 -21.65 -2.50 -2.41
CA LYS A 91 -21.56 -3.78 -1.69
C LYS A 91 -22.09 -5.01 -2.44
N THR A 92 -22.76 -4.81 -3.57
CA THR A 92 -23.40 -5.89 -4.36
C THR A 92 -22.92 -5.95 -5.82
N SER A 93 -21.88 -5.20 -6.21
CA SER A 93 -21.43 -5.24 -7.61
C SER A 93 -20.34 -6.31 -7.84
N PRO A 94 -20.47 -7.12 -8.90
CA PRO A 94 -19.35 -7.92 -9.43
C PRO A 94 -18.12 -7.08 -9.81
N ALA A 95 -18.28 -5.76 -9.92
CA ALA A 95 -17.22 -4.84 -10.29
C ALA A 95 -16.09 -4.76 -9.24
N LYS A 96 -16.38 -4.93 -7.94
CA LYS A 96 -15.34 -4.92 -6.89
C LYS A 96 -14.44 -6.16 -6.98
N ARG A 97 -15.02 -7.34 -7.21
CA ARG A 97 -14.23 -8.55 -7.49
C ARG A 97 -13.38 -8.38 -8.75
N LYS A 98 -13.94 -7.72 -9.77
CA LYS A 98 -13.24 -7.40 -11.02
C LYS A 98 -12.13 -6.36 -10.83
N SER A 99 -12.24 -5.43 -9.87
CA SER A 99 -11.20 -4.46 -9.54
C SER A 99 -10.05 -5.10 -8.76
N TYR A 100 -10.33 -5.95 -7.75
CA TYR A 100 -9.30 -6.73 -7.05
C TYR A 100 -8.57 -7.69 -7.98
N ALA A 101 -9.31 -8.46 -8.79
CA ALA A 101 -8.71 -9.37 -9.77
C ALA A 101 -7.82 -8.61 -10.77
N ARG A 102 -8.22 -7.40 -11.18
CA ARG A 102 -7.40 -6.53 -12.03
C ARG A 102 -6.13 -6.07 -11.33
N SER A 103 -6.22 -5.58 -10.09
CA SER A 103 -5.03 -5.15 -9.34
C SER A 103 -4.08 -6.32 -9.09
N ILE A 104 -4.60 -7.50 -8.72
CA ILE A 104 -3.81 -8.72 -8.57
C ILE A 104 -3.10 -9.07 -9.88
N ALA A 105 -3.80 -9.02 -11.03
CA ALA A 105 -3.20 -9.29 -12.33
C ALA A 105 -2.07 -8.30 -12.68
N LEU A 106 -2.24 -7.00 -12.39
CA LEU A 106 -1.19 -6.00 -12.62
C LEU A 106 0.00 -6.21 -11.69
N TYR A 107 -0.22 -6.45 -10.40
CA TYR A 107 0.85 -6.74 -9.46
C TYR A 107 1.58 -8.05 -9.79
N ARG A 108 0.87 -9.06 -10.30
CA ARG A 108 1.49 -10.29 -10.81
C ARG A 108 2.53 -9.99 -11.88
N GLU A 109 2.15 -9.24 -12.91
CA GLU A 109 3.05 -8.87 -14.00
C GLU A 109 4.21 -7.98 -13.50
N LEU A 110 3.90 -6.99 -12.65
CA LEU A 110 4.89 -6.11 -12.04
C LEU A 110 5.97 -6.88 -11.27
N ILE A 111 5.54 -7.79 -10.40
CA ILE A 111 6.40 -8.55 -9.50
C ILE A 111 7.18 -9.62 -10.27
N ALA A 112 6.51 -10.41 -11.12
CA ALA A 112 7.16 -11.45 -11.93
C ALA A 112 8.22 -10.87 -12.88
N GLY A 113 7.95 -9.69 -13.46
CA GLY A 113 8.87 -9.00 -14.35
C GLY A 113 9.93 -8.16 -13.64
N ASN A 114 9.93 -8.04 -12.31
CA ASN A 114 10.74 -7.08 -11.56
C ASN A 114 10.67 -5.63 -12.11
N ILE A 115 9.54 -5.26 -12.73
CA ILE A 115 9.38 -3.98 -13.44
C ILE A 115 9.61 -2.80 -12.48
N TYR A 116 9.18 -2.97 -11.23
CA TYR A 116 9.39 -1.98 -10.17
C TYR A 116 10.87 -1.68 -9.90
N LYS A 117 11.77 -2.66 -10.06
CA LYS A 117 13.22 -2.46 -9.85
C LYS A 117 13.79 -1.51 -10.88
N SER A 118 13.49 -1.73 -12.16
CA SER A 118 13.91 -0.83 -13.24
C SER A 118 13.24 0.54 -13.16
N HIS A 119 11.92 0.58 -12.90
CA HIS A 119 11.14 1.81 -12.91
C HIS A 119 11.54 2.75 -11.76
N TYR A 120 11.64 2.23 -10.54
CA TYR A 120 12.00 3.02 -9.35
C TYR A 120 13.50 3.05 -9.03
N GLY A 121 14.33 2.27 -9.74
CA GLY A 121 15.76 2.16 -9.42
C GLY A 121 16.01 1.45 -8.09
N LEU A 122 15.21 0.43 -7.77
CA LEU A 122 15.32 -0.36 -6.54
C LEU A 122 16.16 -1.61 -6.76
N SER A 123 17.07 -1.90 -5.84
CA SER A 123 17.75 -3.22 -5.74
C SER A 123 16.97 -4.17 -4.82
N ALA A 124 16.33 -3.61 -3.78
CA ALA A 124 15.51 -4.31 -2.81
C ALA A 124 14.33 -5.07 -3.44
N ASN A 125 13.86 -6.09 -2.74
CA ASN A 125 12.57 -6.71 -3.05
C ASN A 125 11.44 -5.77 -2.62
N MET A 126 10.28 -5.94 -3.26
CA MET A 126 9.08 -5.17 -2.93
C MET A 126 7.97 -6.10 -2.47
N LEU A 127 7.33 -5.76 -1.35
CA LEU A 127 6.06 -6.33 -0.94
C LEU A 127 4.91 -5.40 -1.32
N VAL A 128 3.72 -5.97 -1.46
CA VAL A 128 2.49 -5.23 -1.70
C VAL A 128 1.63 -5.35 -0.45
N LEU A 129 1.46 -4.24 0.27
CA LEU A 129 0.66 -4.17 1.49
C LEU A 129 -0.77 -3.78 1.13
N TRP A 130 -1.74 -4.61 1.51
CA TRP A 130 -3.16 -4.32 1.36
C TRP A 130 -3.82 -4.14 2.73
N VAL A 131 -4.33 -2.94 2.97
CA VAL A 131 -5.02 -2.58 4.21
C VAL A 131 -6.52 -2.56 3.99
N PHE A 132 -7.24 -3.40 4.72
CA PHE A 132 -8.70 -3.53 4.64
C PHE A 132 -9.39 -2.90 5.84
N ARG A 133 -10.61 -2.38 5.65
CA ARG A 133 -11.43 -1.86 6.75
C ARG A 133 -12.33 -2.91 7.41
N ASN A 134 -12.48 -4.07 6.76
CA ASN A 134 -13.32 -5.15 7.26
C ASN A 134 -12.80 -6.50 6.81
N LEU A 135 -13.03 -7.50 7.65
CA LEU A 135 -12.54 -8.88 7.46
C LEU A 135 -13.17 -9.55 6.23
N SER A 136 -14.41 -9.22 5.88
CA SER A 136 -15.06 -9.82 4.70
C SER A 136 -14.37 -9.46 3.39
N ASP A 137 -13.93 -8.21 3.25
CA ASP A 137 -13.20 -7.76 2.06
C ASP A 137 -11.80 -8.37 1.99
N GLU A 138 -11.11 -8.46 3.13
CA GLU A 138 -9.81 -9.16 3.23
C GLU A 138 -9.96 -10.64 2.84
N ALA A 139 -10.96 -11.35 3.38
CA ALA A 139 -11.19 -12.76 3.08
C ALA A 139 -11.53 -12.99 1.59
N ALA A 140 -12.34 -12.11 0.99
CA ALA A 140 -12.64 -12.18 -0.44
C ALA A 140 -11.38 -11.96 -1.29
N PHE A 141 -10.52 -11.01 -0.89
CA PHE A 141 -9.25 -10.75 -1.57
C PHE A 141 -8.27 -11.92 -1.43
N GLN A 142 -8.13 -12.49 -0.23
CA GLN A 142 -7.30 -13.68 0.00
C GLN A 142 -7.78 -14.88 -0.82
N SER A 143 -9.11 -15.05 -0.97
CA SER A 143 -9.68 -16.12 -1.81
C SER A 143 -9.29 -15.97 -3.29
N LEU A 144 -9.14 -14.74 -3.79
CA LEU A 144 -8.61 -14.50 -5.14
C LEU A 144 -7.11 -14.85 -5.20
N LEU A 145 -6.33 -14.42 -4.22
CA LEU A 145 -4.89 -14.70 -4.16
C LEU A 145 -4.56 -16.19 -4.08
N GLN A 146 -5.41 -17.03 -3.47
CA GLN A 146 -5.18 -18.48 -3.36
C GLN A 146 -4.93 -19.16 -4.72
N ASN A 147 -5.51 -18.63 -5.81
CA ASN A 147 -5.37 -19.16 -7.16
C ASN A 147 -4.16 -18.61 -7.91
N GLU A 148 -3.39 -17.71 -7.29
CA GLU A 148 -2.22 -17.08 -7.90
C GLU A 148 -0.92 -17.82 -7.57
N SER A 149 0.12 -17.48 -8.35
CA SER A 149 1.44 -18.10 -8.20
C SER A 149 1.99 -17.99 -6.76
N PRO A 150 2.75 -19.00 -6.29
CA PRO A 150 3.48 -18.95 -5.02
C PRO A 150 4.31 -17.67 -4.83
N TYR A 151 4.88 -17.15 -5.91
CA TYR A 151 5.70 -15.93 -5.88
C TYR A 151 4.87 -14.68 -5.55
N LEU A 152 3.73 -14.50 -6.22
CA LEU A 152 2.83 -13.38 -5.91
C LEU A 152 2.25 -13.50 -4.50
N ARG A 153 1.84 -14.70 -4.08
CA ARG A 153 1.29 -14.92 -2.73
C ARG A 153 2.28 -14.62 -1.61
N GLN A 154 3.59 -14.76 -1.85
CA GLN A 154 4.63 -14.35 -0.90
C GLN A 154 4.85 -12.84 -0.87
N ALA A 155 4.71 -12.18 -2.02
CA ALA A 155 4.91 -10.74 -2.16
C ALA A 155 3.74 -9.91 -1.61
N VAL A 156 2.53 -10.47 -1.55
CA VAL A 156 1.33 -9.75 -1.08
C VAL A 156 1.05 -10.04 0.39
N LEU A 157 0.91 -8.98 1.18
CA LEU A 157 0.53 -9.01 2.59
C LEU A 157 -0.80 -8.29 2.79
N THR A 158 -1.66 -8.84 3.64
CA THR A 158 -2.96 -8.22 3.96
C THR A 158 -3.11 -7.98 5.45
N LYS A 159 -3.81 -6.91 5.82
CA LYS A 159 -4.19 -6.65 7.20
C LYS A 159 -5.50 -5.89 7.27
N THR A 160 -6.44 -6.38 8.06
CA THR A 160 -7.62 -5.60 8.45
C THR A 160 -7.27 -4.71 9.64
N VAL A 161 -7.53 -3.41 9.49
CA VAL A 161 -7.29 -2.40 10.53
C VAL A 161 -8.59 -1.98 11.18
N SER A 162 -8.52 -1.64 12.46
CA SER A 162 -9.66 -1.10 13.18
C SER A 162 -9.93 0.36 12.81
N LYS A 163 -11.12 0.86 13.13
CA LYS A 163 -11.44 2.29 12.98
C LYS A 163 -10.53 3.21 13.81
N LYS A 164 -9.80 2.68 14.80
CA LYS A 164 -8.86 3.46 15.61
C LYS A 164 -7.72 4.03 14.77
N LEU A 165 -7.34 3.38 13.67
CA LEU A 165 -6.33 3.89 12.74
C LEU A 165 -6.68 5.31 12.24
N LEU A 166 -7.97 5.62 12.11
CA LEU A 166 -8.46 6.86 11.49
C LEU A 166 -8.69 7.99 12.48
N PHE A 167 -8.76 7.69 13.78
CA PHE A 167 -9.16 8.68 14.80
C PHE A 167 -8.36 8.56 16.10
N GLY A 168 -7.31 7.73 16.11
CA GLY A 168 -6.53 7.39 17.28
C GLY A 168 -5.04 7.71 17.09
N PRO A 169 -4.20 7.33 18.07
CA PRO A 169 -2.76 7.41 17.93
C PRO A 169 -2.26 6.50 16.78
N PRO A 170 -1.00 6.70 16.33
CA PRO A 170 -0.34 5.81 15.39
C PRO A 170 -0.58 4.33 15.74
N ASP A 171 -1.04 3.54 14.78
CA ASP A 171 -1.32 2.13 14.97
C ASP A 171 -0.03 1.32 14.83
N GLU A 172 0.65 1.10 15.96
CA GLU A 172 1.93 0.39 16.00
C GLU A 172 1.83 -1.04 15.45
N SER A 173 0.63 -1.64 15.50
CA SER A 173 0.40 -2.99 14.99
C SER A 173 0.69 -3.11 13.50
N LEU A 174 0.63 -2.02 12.73
CA LEU A 174 0.98 -2.02 11.31
C LEU A 174 2.44 -2.40 11.06
N LEU A 175 3.33 -2.22 12.04
CA LEU A 175 4.73 -2.61 11.93
C LEU A 175 5.08 -3.82 12.84
N THR A 176 4.56 -3.86 14.06
CA THR A 176 4.99 -4.80 15.11
C THR A 176 4.20 -6.10 15.15
N GLU A 177 2.98 -6.12 14.63
CA GLU A 177 2.15 -7.32 14.60
C GLU A 177 2.16 -7.99 13.23
N PRO A 178 1.88 -9.31 13.18
CA PRO A 178 1.89 -10.04 11.92
C PRO A 178 0.88 -9.50 10.89
N TRP A 179 1.28 -9.58 9.63
CA TRP A 179 0.47 -9.42 8.44
C TRP A 179 0.10 -10.79 7.87
N ASN A 180 -1.12 -10.92 7.39
CA ASN A 180 -1.57 -12.15 6.76
C ASN A 180 -0.87 -12.35 5.41
N ARG A 181 -0.49 -13.59 5.12
CA ARG A 181 0.13 -13.99 3.85
C ARG A 181 -0.54 -15.26 3.33
N CYS A 182 -1.04 -15.20 2.10
CA CYS A 182 -1.94 -16.22 1.57
C CYS A 182 -1.24 -17.59 1.40
N GLY A 183 -1.51 -18.53 2.30
CA GLY A 183 -0.93 -19.88 2.29
C GLY A 183 0.54 -19.94 2.73
N TYR A 184 0.99 -18.95 3.51
CA TYR A 184 2.32 -18.87 4.10
C TYR A 184 2.22 -18.40 5.57
N PRO A 185 3.27 -18.58 6.37
CA PRO A 185 3.34 -17.95 7.69
C PRO A 185 3.15 -16.44 7.59
N ALA A 186 2.49 -15.89 8.61
CA ALA A 186 2.31 -14.45 8.74
C ALA A 186 3.68 -13.73 8.82
N PHE A 187 3.71 -12.48 8.39
CA PHE A 187 4.95 -11.71 8.24
C PHE A 187 4.95 -10.48 9.15
N ILE A 188 6.05 -10.23 9.87
CA ILE A 188 6.17 -9.07 10.77
C ILE A 188 7.12 -8.07 10.13
N LEU A 189 6.64 -6.86 9.83
CA LEU A 189 7.46 -5.85 9.14
C LEU A 189 8.62 -5.34 10.01
N ALA A 190 8.48 -5.31 11.33
CA ALA A 190 9.55 -4.91 12.24
C ALA A 190 10.76 -5.88 12.26
N ASN A 191 10.59 -7.12 11.78
CA ASN A 191 11.63 -8.14 11.76
C ASN A 191 11.49 -9.01 10.48
N PRO A 192 11.87 -8.45 9.31
CA PRO A 192 11.59 -9.03 8.00
C PRO A 192 12.42 -10.28 7.66
#